data_AF-A0A7C3KBZ3-F1
#
_entry.id   AF-A0A7C3KBZ3-F1
#
_cell.length_a   1.000
_cell.length_b   1.000
_cell.length_c   1.000
_cell.angle_alpha   90.00
_cell.angle_beta   90.00
_cell.angle_gamma   90.00
#
_symmetry.space_group_name_H-M   'P 1'
#
loop_
_entity.id
_entity.type
_entity.pdbx_description
1 polymer ?
#
loop_
_entity_poly.entity_id
_entity_poly.type
_entity_poly.pdbx_seq_one_letter_code
_entity_poly.pdbx_strand_id
1 'polypeptide(L)'
;MNEQEFQQKLCELISQIDQLPSGQRDQLLQLAEQTKSRHEKIRQTVKDLQESLDYLRLSVKYLVFDLEATRRENQYLRKMLENSGGHGDHRESR
;
A
#
# COMPACT_ATOMS: atom_id res chain seq x y z
N MET A 1 -14.23 -12.55 10.25
CA MET A 1 -14.82 -13.56 9.37
C MET A 1 -13.83 -13.80 8.25
N ASN A 2 -13.29 -15.02 8.13
CA ASN A 2 -12.36 -15.33 7.05
C ASN A 2 -13.11 -15.61 5.73
N GLU A 3 -12.42 -15.61 4.60
CA GLU A 3 -13.03 -15.86 3.29
C GLU A 3 -13.74 -17.22 3.22
N GLN A 4 -13.15 -18.27 3.78
CA GLN A 4 -13.73 -19.61 3.78
C GLN A 4 -15.04 -19.64 4.55
N GLU A 5 -15.13 -18.98 5.71
CA GLU A 5 -16.36 -18.86 6.50
C GLU A 5 -17.44 -18.11 5.72
N PHE A 6 -17.08 -17.07 4.97
CA PHE A 6 -18.02 -16.33 4.14
C PHE A 6 -18.58 -17.19 3.00
N GLN A 7 -17.69 -17.85 2.25
CA GLN A 7 -18.09 -18.75 1.16
C GLN A 7 -18.95 -19.91 1.67
N GLN A 8 -18.59 -20.49 2.81
CA GLN A 8 -19.32 -21.60 3.41
C GLN A 8 -20.75 -21.17 3.81
N LYS A 9 -20.90 -20.03 4.49
CA LYS A 9 -22.23 -19.49 4.83
C LYS A 9 -23.03 -19.06 3.61
N LEU A 10 -22.38 -18.55 2.56
CA LEU A 10 -23.04 -18.19 1.31
C LEU A 10 -23.60 -19.44 0.61
N CYS A 11 -22.81 -20.51 0.52
CA CYS A 11 -23.23 -21.79 -0.06
C CYS A 11 -24.39 -22.42 0.74
N GLU A 12 -24.34 -22.35 2.08
CA GLU A 12 -25.44 -22.79 2.94
C GLU A 12 -26.72 -21.97 2.69
N LEU A 13 -26.60 -20.65 2.57
CA LEU A 13 -27.72 -19.76 2.29
C LEU A 13 -28.35 -20.05 0.93
N ILE A 14 -27.55 -20.22 -0.13
CA ILE A 14 -28.01 -20.58 -1.47
C ILE A 14 -28.74 -21.93 -1.45
N SER A 15 -28.18 -22.92 -0.74
CA SER A 15 -28.80 -24.24 -0.60
C SER A 15 -30.15 -24.20 0.13
N GLN A 16 -30.32 -23.28 1.09
CA GLN A 16 -31.60 -23.07 1.79
C GLN A 16 -32.62 -22.34 0.89
N ILE A 17 -32.17 -21.37 0.10
CA ILE A 17 -33.02 -20.68 -0.89
C ILE A 17 -33.56 -21.67 -1.92
N ASP A 18 -32.77 -22.69 -2.27
CA ASP A 18 -33.16 -23.72 -3.23
C ASP A 18 -34.31 -24.64 -2.78
N GLN A 19 -34.60 -24.68 -1.47
CA GLN A 19 -35.69 -25.46 -0.89
C GLN A 19 -37.02 -24.68 -0.81
N LEU A 20 -37.03 -23.38 -1.17
CA LEU A 20 -38.21 -22.52 -1.08
C LEU A 20 -39.11 -22.59 -2.34
N PRO A 21 -40.44 -22.41 -2.21
CA PRO A 21 -41.37 -22.36 -3.33
C PRO A 21 -41.05 -21.22 -4.32
N SER A 22 -41.34 -21.44 -5.60
CA SER A 22 -40.86 -20.68 -6.77
C SER A 22 -41.24 -19.19 -6.87
N GLY A 23 -41.96 -18.62 -5.90
CA GLY A 23 -42.40 -17.21 -5.94
C GLY A 23 -41.37 -16.17 -5.47
N GLN A 24 -40.43 -16.53 -4.58
CA GLN A 24 -39.45 -15.59 -3.99
C GLN A 24 -37.99 -15.99 -4.21
N ARG A 25 -37.76 -17.17 -4.81
CA ARG A 25 -36.43 -17.78 -4.98
C ARG A 25 -35.51 -16.93 -5.86
N ASP A 26 -36.03 -16.40 -6.97
CA ASP A 26 -35.23 -15.64 -7.94
C ASP A 26 -34.70 -14.31 -7.35
N GLN A 27 -35.51 -13.61 -6.57
CA GLN A 27 -35.08 -12.35 -5.93
C GLN A 27 -33.99 -12.58 -4.88
N LEU A 28 -34.11 -13.65 -4.10
CA LEU A 28 -33.12 -14.01 -3.08
C LEU A 28 -31.81 -14.49 -3.72
N LEU A 29 -31.87 -15.28 -4.80
CA LEU A 29 -30.70 -15.68 -5.58
C LEU A 29 -29.98 -14.47 -6.18
N GLN A 30 -30.73 -13.52 -6.77
CA GLN A 30 -30.15 -12.28 -7.28
C GLN A 30 -29.47 -11.47 -6.18
N LEU A 31 -30.07 -11.36 -5.00
CA LEU A 31 -29.48 -10.61 -3.89
C LEU A 31 -28.21 -11.30 -3.33
N ALA A 32 -28.20 -12.63 -3.26
CA ALA A 32 -27.04 -13.41 -2.85
C ALA A 32 -25.87 -13.20 -3.83
N GLU A 33 -26.14 -13.26 -5.14
CA GLU A 33 -25.11 -13.04 -6.17
C GLU A 33 -24.59 -11.60 -6.17
N GLN A 34 -25.48 -10.61 -6.03
CA GLN A 34 -25.06 -9.20 -5.88
C GLN A 34 -24.18 -9.00 -4.64
N THR A 35 -24.51 -9.66 -3.53
CA THR A 35 -23.74 -9.57 -2.29
C THR A 35 -22.36 -10.20 -2.47
N LYS A 36 -22.27 -11.37 -3.11
CA LYS A 36 -21.01 -12.03 -3.46
C LYS A 36 -20.14 -11.13 -4.34
N SER A 37 -20.69 -10.59 -5.42
CA SER A 37 -19.97 -9.70 -6.33
C SER A 37 -19.46 -8.42 -5.65
N ARG A 38 -20.27 -7.81 -4.77
CA ARG A 38 -19.84 -6.65 -3.96
C ARG A 38 -18.70 -7.03 -3.02
N HIS A 39 -18.78 -8.19 -2.37
CA HIS A 39 -17.74 -8.65 -1.47
C HIS A 39 -16.40 -8.87 -2.20
N GLU A 40 -16.44 -9.53 -3.37
CA GLU A 40 -15.27 -9.73 -4.22
C GLU A 40 -14.64 -8.40 -4.66
N LYS A 41 -15.46 -7.42 -5.07
CA LYS A 41 -14.97 -6.08 -5.44
C LYS A 41 -14.28 -5.37 -4.28
N ILE A 42 -14.91 -5.35 -3.10
CA ILE A 42 -14.32 -4.73 -1.91
C ILE A 42 -12.99 -5.39 -1.58
N ARG A 43 -12.93 -6.73 -1.62
CA ARG A 43 -11.70 -7.48 -1.36
C ARG A 43 -10.60 -7.13 -2.35
N GLN A 44 -10.92 -7.03 -3.64
CA GLN A 44 -9.96 -6.62 -4.66
C GLN A 44 -9.45 -5.21 -4.40
N THR A 45 -10.34 -4.25 -4.13
CA THR A 45 -9.94 -2.86 -3.82
C THR A 45 -9.06 -2.77 -2.58
N VAL A 46 -9.35 -3.54 -1.52
CA VAL A 46 -8.51 -3.58 -0.32
C VAL A 46 -7.13 -4.14 -0.63
N LYS A 47 -7.06 -5.19 -1.47
CA LYS A 47 -5.78 -5.77 -1.91
C LYS A 47 -4.95 -4.76 -2.71
N ASP A 48 -5.57 -4.09 -3.68
CA ASP A 48 -4.90 -3.07 -4.50
C ASP A 48 -4.40 -1.88 -3.65
N LEU A 49 -5.18 -1.49 -2.64
CA LEU A 49 -4.78 -0.46 -1.69
C LEU A 49 -3.58 -0.90 -0.83
N GLN A 50 -3.56 -2.15 -0.39
CA GLN A 50 -2.41 -2.71 0.35
C GLN A 50 -1.14 -2.71 -0.50
N GLU A 51 -1.23 -3.17 -1.75
CA GLU A 51 -0.11 -3.15 -2.69
C GLU A 51 0.40 -1.72 -2.95
N SER A 52 -0.52 -0.75 -3.08
CA SER A 52 -0.18 0.68 -3.23
C SER A 52 0.51 1.26 -2.00
N LEU A 53 0.08 0.88 -0.79
CA LEU A 53 0.71 1.30 0.46
C LEU A 53 2.10 0.68 0.63
N ASP A 54 2.28 -0.58 0.25
CA ASP A 54 3.58 -1.25 0.28
C ASP A 54 4.56 -0.59 -0.71
N TYR A 55 4.08 -0.25 -1.91
CA TYR A 55 4.86 0.52 -2.87
C TYR A 55 5.26 1.89 -2.31
N LEU A 56 4.29 2.65 -1.78
CA LEU A 56 4.55 3.97 -1.20
C LEU A 56 5.57 3.87 -0.04
N ARG A 57 5.44 2.87 0.82
CA ARG A 57 6.37 2.62 1.93
C ARG A 57 7.79 2.39 1.42
N LEU A 58 7.95 1.64 0.34
CA LEU A 58 9.25 1.43 -0.30
C LEU A 58 9.79 2.73 -0.90
N SER A 59 8.96 3.49 -1.62
CA SER A 59 9.34 4.79 -2.19
C SER A 59 9.82 5.77 -1.11
N VAL A 60 9.14 5.83 0.04
CA VAL A 60 9.55 6.67 1.17
C VAL A 60 10.90 6.22 1.74
N LYS A 61 11.15 4.90 1.87
CA LYS A 61 12.46 4.39 2.30
C LYS A 61 13.59 4.88 1.38
N TYR A 62 13.38 4.81 0.07
CA TYR A 62 14.37 5.29 -0.90
C TYR A 62 14.57 6.80 -0.82
N LEU A 63 13.48 7.57 -0.74
CA LEU A 63 13.57 9.02 -0.62
C LEU A 63 14.38 9.45 0.62
N VAL A 64 14.13 8.82 1.77
CA VAL A 64 14.87 9.09 3.01
C VAL A 64 16.34 8.70 2.88
N PHE A 65 16.62 7.56 2.22
CA PHE A 65 18.00 7.12 1.99
C PHE A 65 18.78 8.10 1.11
N ASP A 66 18.18 8.52 -0.01
CA ASP A 66 18.78 9.48 -0.94
C ASP A 66 18.98 10.85 -0.28
N LEU A 67 18.02 11.28 0.55
CA LEU A 67 18.13 12.52 1.32
C LEU A 67 19.29 12.47 2.31
N GLU A 68 19.50 11.34 2.99
CA GLU A 68 20.62 11.18 3.92
C GLU A 68 21.97 11.12 3.17
N ALA A 69 22.02 10.49 1.99
CA ALA A 69 23.20 10.47 1.14
C ALA A 69 23.60 11.88 0.70
N THR A 70 22.65 12.66 0.18
CA THR A 70 22.89 14.05 -0.25
C THR A 70 23.25 14.97 0.92
N ARG A 71 22.68 14.75 2.12
CA ARG A 71 23.06 15.48 3.34
C ARG A 71 24.52 15.22 3.72
N ARG A 72 24.97 13.96 3.69
CA ARG A 72 26.37 13.59 3.99
C ARG A 72 27.34 14.15 2.96
N GLU A 73 26.99 14.08 1.69
CA GLU A 73 27.78 14.66 0.61
C GLU A 73 27.93 16.18 0.79
N ASN A 74 26.84 16.90 1.07
CA ASN A 74 26.90 18.34 1.31
C ASN A 74 27.81 18.69 2.49
N GLN A 75 27.72 17.93 3.59
CA GLN A 75 28.58 18.12 4.75
C GLN A 75 30.06 17.87 4.42
N TYR A 76 30.36 16.84 3.63
CA TYR A 76 31.71 16.54 3.17
C TYR A 76 32.29 17.67 2.31
N LEU A 77 31.51 18.16 1.34
CA LEU A 77 31.90 19.27 0.47
C LEU A 77 32.16 20.56 1.25
N ARG A 78 31.31 20.90 2.24
CA ARG A 78 31.52 22.06 3.11
C ARG A 78 32.84 21.97 3.88
N LYS A 79 33.15 20.82 4.47
CA LYS A 79 34.43 20.58 5.15
C LYS A 79 35.63 20.75 4.21
N MET A 80 35.52 20.28 2.97
CA MET A 80 36.58 20.48 1.96
C MET A 80 36.80 21.96 1.66
N LEU A 81 35.72 22.74 1.51
CA LEU A 81 35.80 24.18 1.26
C LEU A 81 36.40 24.94 2.45
N GLU A 82 36.01 24.62 3.67
CA GLU A 82 36.58 25.20 4.90
C GLU A 82 38.10 24.95 4.98
N ASN A 83 38.53 23.70 4.72
CA ASN A 83 39.95 23.33 4.72
C ASN A 83 40.74 24.01 3.59
N SER A 84 40.10 24.27 2.45
CA SER A 84 40.73 24.92 1.28
C SER A 84 40.83 26.44 1.47
N GLY A 85 39.82 27.07 2.07
CA GLY A 85 39.79 28.50 2.39
C GLY A 85 40.83 28.89 3.46
N GLY A 86 41.14 28.00 4.41
CA GLY A 86 42.18 28.21 5.42
C GLY A 86 43.62 28.15 4.89
N HIS A 87 43.85 27.64 3.67
CA HIS A 87 45.18 27.58 3.04
C HIS A 87 45.51 28.81 2.17
N GLY A 88 44.52 29.67 1.86
CA GLY A 88 44.71 30.89 1.06
C GLY A 88 45.24 32.09 1.85
N ASP A 89 44.95 32.17 3.15
CA ASP A 89 45.24 33.36 3.98
C ASP A 89 46.66 33.38 4.56
N HIS A 90 47.35 32.24 4.58
CA HIS A 90 48.70 32.13 5.18
C HIS A 90 49.86 32.39 4.20
N ARG A 91 49.60 32.72 2.93
CA ARG A 91 50.64 32.96 1.91
C ARG A 91 50.98 34.42 1.62
N GLU A 92 50.24 35.40 2.17
CA GLU A 92 50.52 36.83 1.94
C GLU A 92 51.25 37.54 3.11
N SER A 93 51.60 36.83 4.18
CA SER A 93 52.41 37.38 5.28
C SER A 93 53.82 36.79 5.30
N ARG A 94 54.63 37.06 4.29
CA ARG A 94 56.10 36.93 4.39
C ARG A 94 56.85 37.80 3.41
#